data_AF-A0A7W0KBE5-F1
#
_entry.id   AF-A0A7W0KBE5-F1
#
_cell.length_a   1.000
_cell.length_b   1.000
_cell.length_c   1.000
_cell.angle_alpha   90.00
_cell.angle_beta   90.00
_cell.angle_gamma   90.00
#
_symmetry.space_group_name_H-M   'P 1'
#
loop_
_entity.id
_entity.type
_entity.pdbx_description
1 polymer ?
#
loop_
_entity_poly.entity_id
_entity_poly.type
_entity_poly.pdbx_seq_one_letter_code
_entity_poly.pdbx_strand_id
1 'polypeptide(L)'
;MCSLAALGAARRRHGGVARRPARCARTADRSGGVVRGLRRGRVVRPCAAGLAVPGAGAQDFDAVVRMGAEGFATKRGRRSALLHRDEVNGRVRARRGARSLAITSGGAIPEVADYRVVLDPDDTFIGTLNEDFAIESHAGDVIQLGNASWQVMQIGPGVVRVADARGAPPTLPFWLGEAPARSDELSRAVSDLRKDLEQHLVARDRARLIPVATSVAAPPMAGVPCAVAGQTGLKPALSTTDVNWGTRDSTHYGLEVGPLAPADWLVHETGISGAAADQAVAYLEEGRSALGVLPTQETLVLERFFDESGGMQLVLHAPFGSRVNKAWGLALRKRFC
;
A
#
# COMPACT_ATOMS: atom_id res chain seq x y z
N MET A 1 17.24 34.54 -36.23
CA MET A 1 16.22 35.60 -36.40
C MET A 1 15.11 35.37 -35.39
N CYS A 2 14.96 36.33 -34.48
CA CYS A 2 13.94 36.39 -33.43
C CYS A 2 12.58 36.84 -33.98
N SER A 3 11.50 36.35 -33.38
CA SER A 3 10.29 37.14 -33.00
C SER A 3 9.44 36.24 -32.09
N LEU A 4 9.36 36.38 -30.75
CA LEU A 4 8.81 37.42 -29.86
C LEU A 4 7.28 37.64 -29.94
N ALA A 5 6.58 37.10 -28.93
CA ALA A 5 5.46 37.70 -28.17
C ALA A 5 5.07 36.68 -27.07
N ALA A 6 5.44 36.75 -25.77
CA ALA A 6 5.28 37.78 -24.73
C ALA A 6 3.84 37.94 -24.20
N LEU A 7 3.52 37.29 -23.07
CA LEU A 7 2.55 37.66 -22.00
C LEU A 7 2.39 36.44 -21.07
N GLY A 8 2.59 36.44 -19.76
CA GLY A 8 2.98 37.44 -18.77
C GLY A 8 3.00 36.73 -17.41
N ALA A 9 4.17 36.66 -16.77
CA ALA A 9 4.37 36.03 -15.48
C ALA A 9 3.91 36.96 -14.35
N ALA A 10 2.85 36.59 -13.62
CA ALA A 10 2.44 37.25 -12.39
C ALA A 10 2.96 36.48 -11.16
N ARG A 11 4.15 36.88 -10.70
CA ARG A 11 4.70 36.53 -9.39
C ARG A 11 3.77 37.07 -8.30
N ARG A 12 3.05 36.20 -7.58
CA ARG A 12 2.50 36.56 -6.26
C ARG A 12 3.60 36.43 -5.21
N ARG A 13 4.17 37.58 -4.83
CA ARG A 13 4.95 37.74 -3.61
C ARG A 13 4.01 37.58 -2.41
N HIS A 14 3.95 36.41 -1.81
CA HIS A 14 3.51 36.31 -0.41
C HIS A 14 4.74 36.44 0.50
N GLY A 15 5.06 37.69 0.83
CA GLY A 15 5.86 38.01 2.01
C GLY A 15 5.05 37.66 3.26
N GLY A 16 5.05 36.39 3.63
CA GLY A 16 4.61 35.93 4.95
C GLY A 16 5.84 35.84 5.83
N VAL A 17 6.05 36.85 6.69
CA VAL A 17 7.05 36.81 7.76
C VAL A 17 6.89 35.48 8.50
N ALA A 18 7.90 34.61 8.40
CA ALA A 18 8.01 33.41 9.23
C ALA A 18 8.05 33.88 10.69
N ARG A 19 6.88 33.92 11.34
CA ARG A 19 6.80 34.14 12.78
C ARG A 19 7.47 32.94 13.41
N ARG A 20 8.69 33.17 13.93
CA ARG A 20 9.41 32.27 14.84
C ARG A 20 8.39 31.59 15.76
N PRO A 21 8.44 30.26 15.96
CA PRO A 21 7.59 29.63 16.96
C PRO A 21 7.85 30.35 18.28
N ALA A 22 6.78 30.91 18.84
CA ALA A 22 6.85 31.60 20.12
C ALA A 22 7.51 30.64 21.10
N ARG A 23 8.67 31.03 21.64
CA ARG A 23 9.32 30.34 22.75
C ARG A 23 8.22 29.96 23.73
N CYS A 24 8.02 28.65 23.95
CA CYS A 24 7.28 28.17 25.11
C CYS A 24 7.90 28.88 26.31
N ALA A 25 7.16 29.83 26.87
CA ALA A 25 7.57 30.51 28.09
C ALA A 25 7.70 29.40 29.14
N ARG A 26 8.95 29.07 29.49
CA ARG A 26 9.26 28.30 30.68
C ARG A 26 8.78 29.15 31.85
N THR A 27 7.55 28.97 32.27
CA THR A 27 7.15 29.31 33.64
C THR A 27 7.68 28.20 34.54
N ALA A 28 8.99 28.17 34.72
CA ALA A 28 9.62 27.55 35.87
C ALA A 28 9.64 28.64 36.95
N ASP A 29 8.50 28.83 37.63
CA ASP A 29 8.50 29.55 38.90
C ASP A 29 9.14 28.62 39.93
N ARG A 30 10.38 28.96 40.30
CA ARG A 30 11.13 28.36 41.40
C ARG A 30 10.56 28.88 42.72
N SER A 31 9.43 28.34 43.14
CA SER A 31 8.94 28.50 44.51
C SER A 31 8.10 27.28 44.91
N GLY A 32 8.31 26.80 46.14
CA GLY A 32 7.87 25.50 46.67
C GLY A 32 6.47 25.04 46.23
N GLY A 33 6.42 23.88 45.60
CA GLY A 33 5.37 23.46 44.67
C GLY A 33 4.01 23.11 45.29
N VAL A 34 3.17 24.12 45.47
CA VAL A 34 1.71 23.95 45.41
C VAL A 34 1.35 23.81 43.93
N VAL A 35 0.88 22.63 43.51
CA VAL A 35 0.39 22.39 42.15
C VAL A 35 -0.83 23.29 41.90
N ARG A 36 -0.62 24.48 41.33
CA ARG A 36 -1.70 25.41 40.95
C ARG A 36 -2.59 24.71 39.92
N GLY A 37 -3.83 24.43 40.30
CA GLY A 37 -4.83 23.81 39.42
C GLY A 37 -4.98 24.58 38.11
N LEU A 38 -5.03 23.85 37.00
CA LEU A 38 -5.19 24.42 35.67
C LEU A 38 -6.64 24.89 35.48
N ARG A 39 -6.82 26.16 35.06
CA ARG A 39 -8.15 26.69 34.68
C ARG A 39 -8.55 26.12 33.31
N ARG A 40 -9.79 25.63 33.20
CA ARG A 40 -10.39 25.04 31.97
C ARG A 40 -10.08 25.85 30.71
N GLY A 41 -10.31 27.17 30.73
CA GLY A 41 -10.05 28.06 29.58
C GLY A 41 -8.58 28.21 29.15
N ARG A 42 -7.60 27.87 30.01
CA ARG A 42 -6.16 27.86 29.68
C ARG A 42 -5.66 26.53 29.14
N VAL A 43 -6.43 25.45 29.24
CA VAL A 43 -6.09 24.13 28.69
C VAL A 43 -6.72 23.92 27.31
N VAL A 44 -7.97 24.35 27.13
CA VAL A 44 -8.71 24.20 25.87
C VAL A 44 -8.04 24.96 24.71
N ARG A 45 -7.55 26.20 24.95
CA ARG A 45 -6.91 27.02 23.92
C ARG A 45 -5.60 26.43 23.36
N PRO A 46 -4.64 25.94 24.19
CA PRO A 46 -3.43 25.30 23.67
C PRO A 46 -3.66 23.86 23.16
N CYS A 47 -4.68 23.12 23.61
CA CYS A 47 -5.03 21.83 22.98
C CYS A 47 -5.59 22.02 21.56
N ALA A 48 -6.43 23.04 21.34
CA ALA A 48 -6.94 23.38 20.02
C ALA A 48 -5.87 23.99 19.08
N ALA A 49 -4.87 24.70 19.64
CA ALA A 49 -3.83 25.37 18.87
C ALA A 49 -2.51 24.57 18.73
N GLY A 50 -2.32 23.52 19.56
CA GLY A 50 -1.02 22.91 19.81
C GLY A 50 -0.74 21.60 19.10
N LEU A 51 -1.72 20.71 18.89
CA LEU A 51 -1.55 19.49 18.08
C LEU A 51 -2.90 18.75 17.87
N ALA A 52 -3.29 18.61 16.59
CA ALA A 52 -3.77 17.36 15.97
C ALA A 52 -5.01 16.60 16.50
N VAL A 53 -6.15 17.26 16.74
CA VAL A 53 -7.47 16.59 16.52
C VAL A 53 -8.40 17.54 15.77
N PRO A 54 -8.42 17.51 14.43
CA PRO A 54 -9.39 18.28 13.65
C PRO A 54 -10.81 17.89 14.05
N GLY A 55 -11.61 18.85 14.53
CA GLY A 55 -13.01 18.63 14.89
C GLY A 55 -13.30 18.32 16.36
N ALA A 56 -12.29 18.19 17.24
CA ALA A 56 -12.54 18.03 18.67
C ALA A 56 -13.09 19.34 19.28
N GLY A 57 -14.36 19.30 19.68
CA GLY A 57 -15.05 20.43 20.29
C GLY A 57 -14.79 20.56 21.79
N ALA A 58 -15.33 21.61 22.41
CA ALA A 58 -15.30 21.77 23.86
C ALA A 58 -15.98 20.60 24.60
N GLN A 59 -16.99 19.99 23.97
CA GLN A 59 -17.72 18.83 24.51
C GLN A 59 -16.85 17.58 24.59
N ASP A 60 -16.03 17.31 23.57
CA ASP A 60 -15.10 16.17 23.57
C ASP A 60 -14.04 16.33 24.65
N PHE A 61 -13.52 17.54 24.80
CA PHE A 61 -12.58 17.86 25.87
C PHE A 61 -13.21 17.61 27.25
N ASP A 62 -14.44 18.08 27.47
CA ASP A 62 -15.13 17.85 28.74
C ASP A 62 -15.42 16.36 28.98
N ALA A 63 -15.73 15.60 27.94
CA ALA A 63 -15.93 14.15 28.03
C ALA A 63 -14.65 13.43 28.48
N VAL A 64 -13.49 13.79 27.91
CA VAL A 64 -12.19 13.23 28.31
C VAL A 64 -11.83 13.62 29.75
N VAL A 65 -12.06 14.87 30.14
CA VAL A 65 -11.83 15.33 31.52
C VAL A 65 -12.74 14.60 32.51
N ARG A 66 -14.02 14.38 32.15
CA ARG A 66 -14.96 13.60 32.94
C ARG A 66 -14.49 12.16 33.10
N MET A 67 -14.11 11.50 32.00
CA MET A 67 -13.55 10.13 32.03
C MET A 67 -12.33 10.04 32.96
N GLY A 68 -11.41 11.02 32.89
CA GLY A 68 -10.25 11.08 33.79
C GLY A 68 -10.60 11.35 35.25
N ALA A 69 -11.74 12.00 35.53
CA ALA A 69 -12.17 12.36 36.88
C ALA A 69 -13.05 11.31 37.58
N GLU A 70 -13.78 10.50 36.81
CA GLU A 70 -14.67 9.43 37.29
C GLU A 70 -14.00 8.04 37.21
N GLY A 71 -12.98 7.89 36.36
CA GLY A 71 -12.40 6.59 36.02
C GLY A 71 -13.14 5.94 34.85
N PHE A 72 -12.60 4.84 34.34
CA PHE A 72 -13.14 4.13 33.18
C PHE A 72 -13.01 2.62 33.33
N ALA A 73 -13.90 1.87 32.70
CA ALA A 73 -13.85 0.41 32.68
C ALA A 73 -13.11 -0.09 31.45
N THR A 74 -12.27 -1.10 31.63
CA THR A 74 -11.63 -1.85 30.55
C THR A 74 -12.02 -3.32 30.67
N LYS A 75 -11.77 -4.13 29.63
CA LYS A 75 -11.95 -5.59 29.72
C LYS A 75 -11.17 -6.23 30.89
N ARG A 76 -10.05 -5.62 31.30
CA ARG A 76 -9.20 -6.05 32.43
C ARG A 76 -9.62 -5.45 33.79
N GLY A 77 -10.80 -4.82 33.86
CA GLY A 77 -11.36 -4.25 35.09
C GLY A 77 -11.46 -2.72 35.08
N ARG A 78 -11.96 -2.18 36.20
CA ARG A 78 -12.20 -0.74 36.39
C ARG A 78 -10.91 -0.02 36.78
N ARG A 79 -10.56 1.03 36.04
CA ARG A 79 -9.46 1.94 36.35
C ARG A 79 -9.95 3.13 37.18
N SER A 80 -9.17 3.50 38.18
CA SER A 80 -9.48 4.61 39.09
C SER A 80 -9.34 5.97 38.40
N ALA A 81 -10.06 6.95 38.91
CA ALA A 81 -9.89 8.34 38.51
C ALA A 81 -8.46 8.85 38.73
N LEU A 82 -7.94 9.59 37.75
CA LEU A 82 -6.59 10.19 37.75
C LEU A 82 -6.64 11.70 37.98
N LEU A 83 -7.79 12.32 37.72
CA LEU A 83 -8.02 13.75 37.84
C LEU A 83 -9.07 14.05 38.91
N HIS A 84 -8.97 15.24 39.49
CA HIS A 84 -10.02 15.83 40.29
C HIS A 84 -10.52 17.07 39.56
N ARG A 85 -11.80 17.06 39.19
CA ARG A 85 -12.49 18.17 38.52
C ARG A 85 -13.27 18.98 39.54
N ASP A 86 -13.03 20.28 39.58
CA ASP A 86 -13.81 21.27 40.31
C ASP A 86 -14.66 22.03 39.29
N GLU A 87 -15.96 21.70 39.24
CA GLU A 87 -16.89 22.25 38.25
C GLU A 87 -17.25 23.70 38.53
N VAL A 88 -17.33 24.08 39.81
CA VAL A 88 -17.70 25.42 40.27
C VAL A 88 -16.62 26.43 39.89
N ASN A 89 -15.35 26.08 40.14
CA ASN A 89 -14.22 26.96 39.84
C ASN A 89 -13.62 26.73 38.45
N GLY A 90 -14.10 25.73 37.71
CA GLY A 90 -13.57 25.32 36.41
C GLY A 90 -12.09 24.94 36.48
N ARG A 91 -11.69 24.19 37.51
CA ARG A 91 -10.29 23.80 37.77
C ARG A 91 -10.10 22.29 37.70
N VAL A 92 -8.96 21.86 37.17
CA VAL A 92 -8.54 20.45 37.19
C VAL A 92 -7.25 20.32 37.98
N ARG A 93 -7.22 19.34 38.89
CA ARG A 93 -6.05 18.97 39.70
C ARG A 93 -5.73 17.49 39.53
N ALA A 94 -4.44 17.13 39.58
CA ALA A 94 -4.01 15.74 39.54
C ALA A 94 -4.33 15.03 40.87
N ARG A 95 -4.77 13.77 40.81
CA ARG A 95 -4.87 12.91 42.00
C ARG A 95 -3.51 12.29 42.33
N ARG A 96 -3.40 11.66 43.51
CA ARG A 96 -2.21 10.90 43.91
C ARG A 96 -1.90 9.82 42.86
N GLY A 97 -0.63 9.70 42.48
CA GLY A 97 -0.17 8.71 41.49
C GLY A 97 -0.32 9.13 40.02
N ALA A 98 -1.16 10.11 39.69
CA ALA A 98 -1.40 10.52 38.31
C ALA A 98 -0.13 11.07 37.62
N ARG A 99 0.70 11.84 38.35
CA ARG A 99 1.97 12.34 37.83
C ARG A 99 2.97 11.20 37.55
N SER A 100 3.03 10.22 38.45
CA SER A 100 3.93 9.07 38.27
C SER A 100 3.54 8.29 37.03
N LEU A 101 2.24 7.98 36.90
CA LEU A 101 1.70 7.24 35.76
C LEU A 101 1.94 7.97 34.43
N ALA A 102 1.82 9.29 34.39
CA ALA A 102 2.06 10.09 33.19
C ALA A 102 3.54 10.18 32.79
N ILE A 103 4.47 10.01 33.73
CA ILE A 103 5.91 10.01 33.45
C ILE A 103 6.37 8.62 33.01
N THR A 104 5.80 7.57 33.62
CA THR A 104 6.13 6.18 33.31
C THR A 104 5.32 5.62 32.14
N SER A 105 4.32 6.34 31.63
CA SER A 105 3.63 5.94 30.40
C SER A 105 4.63 6.06 29.26
N GLY A 106 4.86 4.96 28.51
CA GLY A 106 5.78 4.90 27.35
C GLY A 106 5.44 5.83 26.18
N GLY A 107 4.55 6.81 26.36
CA GLY A 107 4.16 7.79 25.38
C GLY A 107 2.95 7.33 24.56
N ALA A 108 2.97 7.67 23.26
CA ALA A 108 1.88 7.38 22.32
C ALA A 108 2.20 6.23 21.36
N ILE A 109 3.41 5.68 21.40
CA ILE A 109 3.80 4.52 20.59
C ILE A 109 3.22 3.29 21.29
N PRO A 110 2.32 2.53 20.64
CA PRO A 110 1.81 1.29 21.21
C PRO A 110 2.93 0.24 21.26
N GLU A 111 2.98 -0.54 22.34
CA GLU A 111 3.73 -1.78 22.34
C GLU A 111 2.86 -2.84 21.68
N VAL A 112 3.29 -3.37 20.55
CA VAL A 112 2.65 -4.49 19.86
C VAL A 112 3.67 -5.61 19.81
N ALA A 113 3.32 -6.78 20.34
CA ALA A 113 4.22 -7.93 20.37
C ALA A 113 3.52 -9.20 19.93
N ASP A 114 4.07 -9.89 18.93
CA ASP A 114 3.56 -11.18 18.52
C ASP A 114 3.70 -12.22 19.65
N TYR A 115 2.69 -13.08 19.76
CA TYR A 115 2.67 -14.19 20.69
C TYR A 115 3.45 -15.36 20.10
N ARG A 116 4.25 -16.03 20.93
CA ARG A 116 4.93 -17.27 20.55
C ARG A 116 3.96 -18.43 20.65
N VAL A 117 3.85 -19.22 19.59
CA VAL A 117 3.03 -20.43 19.57
C VAL A 117 3.92 -21.63 19.86
N VAL A 118 3.57 -22.38 20.91
CA VAL A 118 4.32 -23.54 21.38
C VAL A 118 3.42 -24.76 21.49
N LEU A 119 3.97 -25.93 21.19
CA LEU A 119 3.29 -27.22 21.33
C LEU A 119 3.20 -27.61 22.81
N ASP A 120 2.03 -28.09 23.23
CA ASP A 120 1.84 -28.70 24.55
C ASP A 120 1.88 -30.23 24.43
N PRO A 121 2.64 -30.99 25.27
CA PRO A 121 3.43 -30.56 26.43
C PRO A 121 4.92 -30.26 26.13
N ASP A 122 5.41 -30.52 24.92
CA ASP A 122 6.86 -30.53 24.59
C ASP A 122 7.51 -29.13 24.48
N ASP A 123 6.74 -28.05 24.66
CA ASP A 123 7.16 -26.64 24.54
C ASP A 123 7.91 -26.30 23.23
N THR A 124 7.67 -27.08 22.19
CA THR A 124 8.31 -26.91 20.88
C THR A 124 7.74 -25.68 20.18
N PHE A 125 8.61 -24.79 19.70
CA PHE A 125 8.20 -23.59 18.99
C PHE A 125 7.69 -23.92 17.58
N ILE A 126 6.46 -23.52 17.28
CA ILE A 126 5.80 -23.74 15.98
C ILE A 126 5.87 -22.48 15.13
N GLY A 127 5.59 -21.32 15.72
CA GLY A 127 5.52 -20.06 14.98
C GLY A 127 5.08 -18.88 15.83
N THR A 128 4.71 -17.79 15.17
CA THR A 128 4.23 -16.56 15.81
C THR A 128 2.78 -16.27 15.41
N LEU A 129 2.06 -15.65 16.34
CA LEU A 129 0.67 -15.24 16.17
C LEU A 129 0.54 -13.77 16.52
N ASN A 130 -0.25 -13.03 15.75
CA ASN A 130 -0.45 -11.62 16.04
C ASN A 130 -1.17 -11.41 17.39
N GLU A 131 -0.79 -10.38 18.14
CA GLU A 131 -1.36 -10.05 19.45
C GLU A 131 -2.88 -9.92 19.43
N ASP A 132 -3.42 -9.14 18.49
CA ASP A 132 -4.85 -8.86 18.43
C ASP A 132 -5.65 -10.15 18.19
N PHE A 133 -5.15 -11.00 17.29
CA PHE A 133 -5.77 -12.30 17.03
C PHE A 133 -5.67 -13.24 18.24
N ALA A 134 -4.51 -13.29 18.90
CA ALA A 134 -4.32 -14.10 20.11
C ALA A 134 -5.24 -13.66 21.27
N ILE A 135 -5.46 -12.35 21.42
CA ILE A 135 -6.35 -11.79 22.47
C ILE A 135 -7.83 -12.05 22.16
N GLU A 136 -8.22 -12.09 20.88
CA GLU A 136 -9.59 -12.38 20.47
C GLU A 136 -9.90 -13.89 20.43
N SER A 137 -8.87 -14.73 20.38
CA SER A 137 -8.99 -16.18 20.39
C SER A 137 -9.34 -16.72 21.79
N HIS A 138 -9.92 -17.91 21.83
CA HIS A 138 -10.28 -18.63 23.05
C HIS A 138 -9.65 -20.04 23.06
N ALA A 139 -9.58 -20.64 24.24
CA ALA A 139 -9.21 -22.05 24.35
C ALA A 139 -10.26 -22.92 23.65
N GLY A 140 -9.80 -23.83 22.80
CA GLY A 140 -10.62 -24.68 21.94
C GLY A 140 -10.61 -24.26 20.47
N ASP A 141 -10.25 -23.01 20.16
CA ASP A 141 -10.22 -22.50 18.79
C ASP A 141 -9.15 -23.23 17.97
N VAL A 142 -9.46 -23.56 16.71
CA VAL A 142 -8.53 -24.19 15.77
C VAL A 142 -7.98 -23.13 14.84
N ILE A 143 -6.66 -23.02 14.76
CA ILE A 143 -5.93 -22.04 13.97
C ILE A 143 -5.02 -22.73 12.95
N GLN A 144 -4.81 -22.12 11.79
CA GLN A 144 -3.86 -22.63 10.80
C GLN A 144 -2.51 -21.94 10.94
N LEU A 145 -1.43 -22.72 11.09
CA LEU A 145 -0.06 -22.23 11.00
C LEU A 145 0.72 -23.10 10.02
N GLY A 146 1.23 -22.47 8.97
CA GLY A 146 1.78 -23.18 7.82
C GLY A 146 0.71 -24.03 7.16
N ASN A 147 0.98 -25.34 7.06
CA ASN A 147 0.07 -26.30 6.44
C ASN A 147 -0.69 -27.17 7.46
N ALA A 148 -0.54 -26.89 8.76
CA ALA A 148 -1.13 -27.70 9.82
C ALA A 148 -2.16 -26.91 10.65
N SER A 149 -3.18 -27.62 11.13
CA SER A 149 -4.23 -27.13 12.01
C SER A 149 -3.87 -27.38 13.47
N TRP A 150 -3.90 -26.34 14.30
CA TRP A 150 -3.53 -26.39 15.72
C TRP A 150 -4.68 -25.92 16.59
N GLN A 151 -5.00 -26.67 17.65
CA GLN A 151 -6.04 -26.31 18.60
C GLN A 151 -5.42 -25.55 19.78
N VAL A 152 -5.95 -24.35 20.06
CA VAL A 152 -5.51 -23.51 21.18
C VAL A 152 -5.93 -24.14 22.50
N MET A 153 -4.96 -24.49 23.35
CA MET A 153 -5.22 -25.05 24.68
C MET A 153 -5.27 -23.96 25.74
N GLN A 154 -4.28 -23.06 25.71
CA GLN A 154 -4.16 -22.01 26.70
C GLN A 154 -3.51 -20.77 26.10
N ILE A 155 -4.03 -19.60 26.47
CA ILE A 155 -3.48 -18.30 26.08
C ILE A 155 -2.87 -17.67 27.34
N GLY A 156 -1.54 -17.65 27.39
CA GLY A 156 -0.76 -16.99 28.44
C GLY A 156 -0.25 -15.61 28.00
N PRO A 157 0.45 -14.89 28.88
CA PRO A 157 1.07 -13.61 28.52
C PRO A 157 2.21 -13.83 27.50
N GLY A 158 1.96 -13.49 26.23
CA GLY A 158 2.93 -13.58 25.13
C GLY A 158 3.20 -15.00 24.61
N VAL A 159 2.50 -16.02 25.10
CA VAL A 159 2.64 -17.42 24.68
C VAL A 159 1.27 -18.05 24.50
N VAL A 160 1.04 -18.69 23.35
CA VAL A 160 -0.13 -19.52 23.08
C VAL A 160 0.32 -20.98 23.02
N ARG A 161 -0.26 -21.81 23.90
CA ARG A 161 -0.04 -23.25 23.92
C ARG A 161 -1.07 -23.91 23.02
N VAL A 162 -0.61 -24.75 22.10
CA VAL A 162 -1.46 -25.44 21.13
C VAL A 162 -1.21 -26.95 21.13
N ALA A 163 -2.21 -27.71 20.72
CA ALA A 163 -2.12 -29.14 20.43
C ALA A 163 -2.50 -29.39 18.96
N ASP A 164 -2.15 -30.54 18.41
CA ASP A 164 -2.54 -30.91 17.04
C ASP A 164 -4.07 -31.07 16.94
N ALA A 165 -4.70 -30.34 16.01
CA ALA A 165 -6.15 -30.39 15.78
C ALA A 165 -6.58 -31.53 14.83
N ARG A 166 -5.65 -32.36 14.35
CA ARG A 166 -5.90 -33.57 13.53
C ARG A 166 -6.78 -33.28 12.29
N GLY A 167 -6.53 -32.16 11.62
CA GLY A 167 -7.23 -31.77 10.40
C GLY A 167 -8.62 -31.17 10.63
N ALA A 168 -8.95 -30.76 11.85
CA ALA A 168 -10.16 -29.96 12.10
C ALA A 168 -10.13 -28.66 11.27
N PRO A 169 -11.29 -28.17 10.78
CA PRO A 169 -11.36 -27.00 9.91
C PRO A 169 -10.82 -25.76 10.65
N PRO A 170 -9.72 -25.15 10.15
CA PRO A 170 -9.05 -24.10 10.90
C PRO A 170 -9.60 -22.71 10.57
N THR A 171 -9.44 -21.79 11.52
CA THR A 171 -9.55 -20.36 11.27
C THR A 171 -8.20 -19.80 10.85
N LEU A 172 -8.17 -19.05 9.74
CA LEU A 172 -6.95 -18.37 9.29
C LEU A 172 -6.63 -17.18 10.22
N PRO A 173 -5.47 -17.17 10.89
CA PRO A 173 -5.06 -16.01 11.65
C PRO A 173 -4.76 -14.83 10.73
N PHE A 174 -4.91 -13.62 11.25
CA PHE A 174 -4.52 -12.40 10.55
C PHE A 174 -3.22 -11.84 11.12
N TRP A 175 -2.43 -11.20 10.26
CA TRP A 175 -1.26 -10.43 10.66
C TRP A 175 -1.46 -8.96 10.29
N LEU A 176 -1.23 -8.08 11.27
CA LEU A 176 -1.25 -6.65 11.06
C LEU A 176 0.17 -6.14 11.05
N GLY A 177 0.61 -5.62 9.90
CA GLY A 177 1.87 -4.88 9.83
C GLY A 177 1.78 -3.53 10.52
N GLU A 178 2.93 -2.88 10.70
CA GLU A 178 2.99 -1.54 11.28
C GLU A 178 2.17 -0.52 10.46
N ALA A 179 1.48 0.37 11.16
CA ALA A 179 0.76 1.47 10.53
C ALA A 179 1.74 2.54 10.00
N PRO A 180 1.40 3.27 8.92
CA PRO A 180 0.12 3.27 8.21
C PRO A 180 0.03 2.18 7.14
N ALA A 181 -1.19 1.65 6.97
CA ALA A 181 -1.50 0.78 5.85
C ALA A 181 -1.35 1.50 4.50
N ARG A 182 -1.33 0.72 3.41
CA ARG A 182 -1.31 1.20 2.01
C ARG A 182 -2.29 2.37 1.83
N SER A 183 -1.79 3.49 1.28
CA SER A 183 -2.60 4.68 1.04
C SER A 183 -3.50 4.51 -0.19
N ASP A 184 -4.48 5.41 -0.32
CA ASP A 184 -5.40 5.41 -1.45
C ASP A 184 -4.68 5.78 -2.75
N GLU A 185 -3.71 6.69 -2.69
CA GLU A 185 -2.87 7.11 -3.82
C GLU A 185 -2.02 5.95 -4.33
N LEU A 186 -1.36 5.22 -3.43
CA LEU A 186 -0.56 4.05 -3.80
C LEU A 186 -1.44 2.93 -4.36
N SER A 187 -2.63 2.74 -3.79
CA SER A 187 -3.59 1.75 -4.27
C SER A 187 -4.09 2.07 -5.68
N ARG A 188 -4.30 3.35 -6.01
CA ARG A 188 -4.61 3.81 -7.38
C ARG A 188 -3.44 3.55 -8.32
N ALA A 189 -2.23 3.96 -7.96
CA ALA A 189 -1.05 3.73 -8.80
C ALA A 189 -0.82 2.25 -9.12
N VAL A 190 -1.00 1.35 -8.15
CA VAL A 190 -0.93 -0.10 -8.38
C VAL A 190 -2.04 -0.59 -9.31
N SER A 191 -3.24 -0.04 -9.18
CA SER A 191 -4.39 -0.37 -10.01
C SER A 191 -4.17 0.07 -11.47
N ASP A 192 -3.68 1.29 -11.67
CA ASP A 192 -3.40 1.85 -12.99
C ASP A 192 -2.30 1.04 -13.68
N LEU A 193 -1.22 0.73 -12.96
CA LEU A 193 -0.14 -0.12 -13.48
C LEU A 193 -0.63 -1.50 -13.94
N ARG A 194 -1.51 -2.13 -13.17
CA ARG A 194 -2.12 -3.43 -13.54
C ARG A 194 -2.99 -3.30 -14.79
N LYS A 195 -3.79 -2.24 -14.87
CA LYS A 195 -4.69 -1.96 -15.99
C LYS A 195 -3.90 -1.75 -17.28
N ASP A 196 -2.82 -0.98 -17.23
CA ASP A 196 -1.98 -0.71 -18.39
C ASP A 196 -1.21 -1.97 -18.81
N LEU A 197 -0.65 -2.72 -17.84
CA LEU A 197 0.02 -3.99 -18.15
C LEU A 197 -0.93 -5.00 -18.81
N GLU A 198 -2.17 -5.09 -18.34
CA GLU A 198 -3.18 -5.97 -18.94
C GLU A 198 -3.45 -5.60 -20.41
N GLN A 199 -3.47 -4.31 -20.76
CA GLN A 199 -3.61 -3.86 -22.14
C GLN A 199 -2.43 -4.32 -23.00
N HIS A 200 -1.20 -4.24 -22.49
CA HIS A 200 -0.01 -4.74 -23.18
C HIS A 200 -0.03 -6.26 -23.36
N LEU A 201 -0.48 -7.01 -22.34
CA LEU A 201 -0.67 -8.46 -22.43
C LEU A 201 -1.71 -8.82 -23.50
N VAL A 202 -2.87 -8.15 -23.50
CA VAL A 202 -3.93 -8.38 -24.50
C VAL A 202 -3.47 -8.01 -25.91
N ALA A 203 -2.73 -6.91 -26.07
CA ALA A 203 -2.17 -6.51 -27.37
C ALA A 203 -1.17 -7.54 -27.90
N ARG A 204 -0.29 -8.05 -27.03
CA ARG A 204 0.66 -9.13 -27.36
C ARG A 204 -0.07 -10.42 -27.75
N ASP A 205 -1.10 -10.81 -27.00
CA ASP A 205 -1.89 -12.00 -27.29
C ASP A 205 -2.64 -11.87 -28.63
N ARG A 206 -3.20 -10.69 -28.93
CA ARG A 206 -3.82 -10.39 -30.24
C ARG A 206 -2.81 -10.48 -31.38
N ALA A 207 -1.60 -9.95 -31.20
CA ALA A 207 -0.55 -10.02 -32.20
C ALA A 207 -0.11 -11.48 -32.48
N ARG A 208 -0.13 -12.36 -31.46
CA ARG A 208 0.13 -13.80 -31.61
C ARG A 208 -0.95 -14.55 -32.39
N LEU A 209 -2.20 -14.08 -32.35
CA LEU A 209 -3.34 -14.72 -33.01
C LEU A 209 -3.48 -14.35 -34.48
N ILE A 210 -2.82 -13.28 -34.96
CA ILE A 210 -2.76 -12.97 -36.39
C ILE A 210 -1.81 -13.99 -37.03
N PRO A 211 -2.27 -14.86 -37.96
CA PRO A 211 -1.36 -15.72 -38.69
C PRO A 211 -0.41 -14.81 -39.47
N VAL A 212 0.89 -14.90 -39.17
CA VAL A 212 1.91 -14.38 -40.07
C VAL A 212 1.66 -15.07 -41.39
N ALA A 213 1.07 -14.35 -42.35
CA ALA A 213 1.00 -14.81 -43.72
C ALA A 213 2.42 -15.15 -44.12
N THR A 214 2.67 -16.44 -44.35
CA THR A 214 3.91 -16.98 -44.88
C THR A 214 4.39 -16.02 -45.97
N SER A 215 5.58 -15.47 -45.80
CA SER A 215 6.19 -14.66 -46.85
C SER A 215 6.12 -15.48 -48.13
N VAL A 216 5.39 -14.95 -49.11
CA VAL A 216 5.32 -15.55 -50.44
C VAL A 216 6.75 -15.67 -50.93
N ALA A 217 7.18 -16.90 -51.18
CA ALA A 217 8.47 -17.18 -51.77
C ALA A 217 8.62 -16.33 -53.04
N ALA A 218 9.69 -15.53 -53.09
CA ALA A 218 10.06 -14.83 -54.31
C ALA A 218 10.15 -15.85 -55.45
N PRO A 219 9.53 -15.59 -56.62
CA PRO A 219 9.63 -16.52 -57.74
C PRO A 219 11.11 -16.63 -58.17
N PRO A 220 11.59 -17.83 -58.55
CA PRO A 220 12.94 -17.97 -59.08
C PRO A 220 13.03 -17.16 -60.37
N MET A 221 13.96 -16.20 -60.39
CA MET A 221 14.31 -15.42 -61.57
C MET A 221 14.70 -16.38 -62.71
N ALA A 222 13.83 -16.48 -63.71
CA ALA A 222 14.12 -17.16 -64.95
C ALA A 222 15.35 -16.49 -65.63
N GLY A 223 16.27 -17.34 -66.08
CA GLY A 223 17.56 -16.94 -66.64
C GLY A 223 17.45 -15.95 -67.81
N VAL A 224 18.19 -14.86 -67.68
CA VAL A 224 18.58 -14.03 -68.84
C VAL A 224 19.90 -14.62 -69.36
N PRO A 225 19.98 -15.04 -70.63
CA PRO A 225 21.22 -15.56 -71.19
C PRO A 225 22.23 -14.42 -71.44
N CYS A 226 23.47 -14.62 -70.98
CA CYS A 226 24.62 -13.83 -71.40
C CYS A 226 24.85 -14.03 -72.91
N ALA A 227 24.69 -12.96 -73.69
CA ALA A 227 25.24 -12.85 -75.03
C ALA A 227 26.48 -11.94 -75.00
N VAL A 228 27.57 -12.44 -75.55
CA VAL A 228 28.89 -11.81 -75.64
C VAL A 228 29.07 -11.20 -77.04
N ALA A 229 29.45 -9.92 -77.11
CA ALA A 229 30.24 -9.25 -78.15
C ALA A 229 30.33 -7.77 -77.72
N GLY A 230 31.42 -7.01 -77.76
CA GLY A 230 32.73 -7.08 -78.39
C GLY A 230 33.22 -5.62 -78.48
N GLN A 231 34.37 -5.32 -77.86
CA GLN A 231 35.39 -4.25 -78.12
C GLN A 231 34.90 -2.86 -78.63
N THR A 232 35.30 -1.69 -78.11
CA THR A 232 36.66 -1.13 -78.07
C THR A 232 36.66 0.25 -77.36
N GLY A 233 37.72 0.57 -76.60
CA GLY A 233 38.44 1.86 -76.71
C GLY A 233 38.02 3.08 -75.87
N LEU A 234 39.02 3.60 -75.15
CA LEU A 234 39.21 4.96 -74.57
C LEU A 234 38.56 5.33 -73.21
N LYS A 235 39.43 5.40 -72.19
CA LYS A 235 39.41 6.40 -71.09
C LYS A 235 40.13 7.68 -71.58
N PRO A 236 40.11 8.87 -70.91
CA PRO A 236 39.55 9.24 -69.60
C PRO A 236 38.76 10.58 -69.61
N ALA A 237 38.10 10.95 -68.50
CA ALA A 237 38.09 12.31 -67.92
C ALA A 237 37.01 12.45 -66.82
N LEU A 238 37.45 12.90 -65.66
CA LEU A 238 36.58 13.59 -64.70
C LEU A 238 36.27 14.97 -65.29
N SER A 239 35.00 15.28 -65.53
CA SER A 239 34.54 16.67 -65.59
C SER A 239 33.09 16.77 -65.13
N THR A 240 32.96 17.43 -63.98
CA THR A 240 31.84 18.19 -63.46
C THR A 240 30.92 18.78 -64.54
N THR A 241 29.73 18.19 -64.73
CA THR A 241 28.42 18.90 -64.69
C THR A 241 27.28 17.90 -64.78
N ASP A 242 26.17 18.26 -64.13
CA ASP A 242 24.83 17.69 -64.27
C ASP A 242 24.52 16.38 -63.53
N VAL A 243 24.76 16.36 -62.22
CA VAL A 243 23.91 15.58 -61.32
C VAL A 243 22.78 16.48 -60.86
N ASN A 244 21.63 16.32 -61.51
CA ASN A 244 20.36 16.95 -61.14
C ASN A 244 20.03 16.63 -59.67
N TRP A 245 20.01 17.66 -58.80
CA TRP A 245 19.53 17.58 -57.41
C TRP A 245 17.99 17.54 -57.36
N GLY A 246 17.38 16.70 -58.19
CA GLY A 246 15.95 16.44 -58.14
C GLY A 246 15.62 15.83 -56.79
N THR A 247 14.93 16.61 -55.94
CA THR A 247 14.08 16.20 -54.81
C THR A 247 14.19 14.73 -54.45
N ARG A 248 15.17 14.39 -53.61
CA ARG A 248 15.10 13.16 -52.82
C ARG A 248 14.06 13.41 -51.75
N ASP A 249 12.83 13.00 -52.05
CA ASP A 249 11.79 12.81 -51.05
C ASP A 249 12.42 12.08 -49.87
N SER A 250 12.35 12.74 -48.72
CA SER A 250 12.65 12.18 -47.42
C SER A 250 11.67 11.04 -47.16
N THR A 251 11.98 9.84 -47.66
CA THR A 251 11.41 8.59 -47.17
C THR A 251 11.72 8.50 -45.69
N HIS A 252 10.79 8.99 -44.88
CA HIS A 252 10.66 8.62 -43.49
C HIS A 252 10.51 7.11 -43.48
N TYR A 253 11.56 6.39 -43.11
CA TYR A 253 11.37 5.08 -42.51
C TYR A 253 10.66 5.34 -41.17
N GLY A 254 9.34 5.44 -41.22
CA GLY A 254 8.50 5.29 -40.04
C GLY A 254 8.67 3.85 -39.57
N LEU A 255 9.63 3.62 -38.67
CA LEU A 255 9.57 2.47 -37.79
C LEU A 255 8.29 2.66 -36.98
N GLU A 256 7.19 2.04 -37.43
CA GLU A 256 6.07 1.78 -36.56
C GLU A 256 6.63 0.97 -35.39
N VAL A 257 6.89 1.64 -34.27
CA VAL A 257 7.30 0.97 -33.05
C VAL A 257 6.08 0.16 -32.64
N GLY A 258 6.12 -1.15 -32.93
CA GLY A 258 5.12 -2.08 -32.44
C GLY A 258 4.97 -1.94 -30.92
N PRO A 259 3.85 -2.38 -30.34
CA PRO A 259 3.66 -2.30 -28.89
C PRO A 259 4.88 -2.92 -28.21
N LEU A 260 5.53 -2.16 -27.32
CA LEU A 260 6.65 -2.65 -26.53
C LEU A 260 6.24 -3.97 -25.87
N ALA A 261 7.18 -4.92 -25.79
CA ALA A 261 6.93 -6.13 -25.03
C ALA A 261 6.53 -5.72 -23.59
N PRO A 262 5.60 -6.44 -22.93
CA PRO A 262 5.10 -6.03 -21.62
C PRO A 262 6.21 -5.78 -20.58
N ALA A 263 7.30 -6.56 -20.63
CA ALA A 263 8.46 -6.36 -19.77
C ALA A 263 9.25 -5.08 -20.11
N ASP A 264 9.49 -4.81 -21.39
CA ASP A 264 10.18 -3.58 -21.83
C ASP A 264 9.38 -2.32 -21.48
N TRP A 265 8.06 -2.38 -21.65
CA TRP A 265 7.16 -1.31 -21.22
C TRP A 265 7.26 -1.08 -19.71
N LEU A 266 7.24 -2.15 -18.91
CA LEU A 266 7.31 -2.04 -17.45
C LEU A 266 8.66 -1.46 -16.99
N VAL A 267 9.77 -1.86 -17.63
CA VAL A 267 11.09 -1.26 -17.38
C VAL A 267 11.07 0.24 -17.68
N HIS A 268 10.50 0.65 -18.81
CA HIS A 268 10.40 2.05 -19.19
C HIS A 268 9.55 2.87 -18.20
N GLU A 269 8.42 2.32 -17.76
CA GLU A 269 7.47 3.02 -16.89
C GLU A 269 7.98 3.14 -15.44
N THR A 270 8.55 2.07 -14.87
CA THR A 270 8.90 2.03 -13.44
C THR A 270 10.41 2.11 -13.17
N GLY A 271 11.26 1.94 -14.18
CA GLY A 271 12.72 1.94 -14.03
C GLY A 271 13.30 0.72 -13.30
N ILE A 272 12.55 -0.38 -13.20
CA ILE A 272 13.05 -1.63 -12.60
C ILE A 272 13.97 -2.37 -13.56
N SER A 273 14.76 -3.32 -13.05
CA SER A 273 15.60 -4.15 -13.91
C SER A 273 14.77 -5.07 -14.81
N GLY A 274 15.30 -5.44 -15.97
CA GLY A 274 14.62 -6.35 -16.90
C GLY A 274 14.20 -7.67 -16.24
N ALA A 275 15.08 -8.29 -15.45
CA ALA A 275 14.75 -9.51 -14.73
C ALA A 275 13.60 -9.34 -13.71
N ALA A 276 13.53 -8.19 -13.03
CA ALA A 276 12.42 -7.89 -12.12
C ALA A 276 11.12 -7.63 -12.90
N ALA A 277 11.21 -6.97 -14.05
CA ALA A 277 10.07 -6.78 -14.94
C ALA A 277 9.53 -8.10 -15.47
N ASP A 278 10.40 -8.99 -15.95
CA ASP A 278 10.01 -10.32 -16.43
C ASP A 278 9.27 -11.10 -15.34
N GLN A 279 9.79 -11.10 -14.11
CA GLN A 279 9.14 -11.78 -12.99
C GLN A 279 7.79 -11.15 -12.62
N ALA A 280 7.69 -9.82 -12.61
CA ALA A 280 6.45 -9.12 -12.33
C ALA A 280 5.38 -9.37 -13.40
N VAL A 281 5.78 -9.37 -14.69
CA VAL A 281 4.90 -9.70 -15.81
C VAL A 281 4.44 -11.15 -15.71
N ALA A 282 5.36 -12.10 -15.49
CA ALA A 282 4.99 -13.51 -15.34
C ALA A 282 4.01 -13.73 -14.19
N TYR A 283 4.24 -13.10 -13.03
CA TYR A 283 3.34 -13.18 -11.88
C TYR A 283 1.94 -12.62 -12.19
N LEU A 284 1.85 -11.46 -12.83
CA LEU A 284 0.57 -10.84 -13.16
C LEU A 284 -0.13 -11.59 -14.30
N GLU A 285 0.60 -12.12 -15.27
CA GLU A 285 0.05 -12.94 -16.35
C GLU A 285 -0.54 -14.26 -15.83
N GLU A 286 0.12 -14.92 -14.89
CA GLU A 286 -0.41 -16.10 -14.19
C GLU A 286 -1.66 -15.74 -13.40
N GLY A 287 -1.63 -14.64 -12.65
CA GLY A 287 -2.79 -14.14 -11.90
C GLY A 287 -3.97 -13.84 -12.82
N ARG A 288 -3.75 -13.22 -13.98
CA ARG A 288 -4.78 -12.99 -15.00
C ARG A 288 -5.31 -14.30 -15.56
N SER A 289 -4.45 -15.28 -15.80
CA SER A 289 -4.85 -16.59 -16.34
C SER A 289 -5.72 -17.36 -15.34
N ALA A 290 -5.42 -17.28 -14.04
CA ALA A 290 -6.21 -17.90 -12.98
C ALA A 290 -7.55 -17.18 -12.72
N LEU A 291 -7.55 -15.85 -12.72
CA LEU A 291 -8.73 -15.04 -12.36
C LEU A 291 -9.56 -14.57 -13.56
N GLY A 292 -9.04 -14.71 -14.78
CA GLY A 292 -9.60 -14.20 -16.03
C GLY A 292 -9.29 -12.72 -16.32
N VAL A 293 -9.06 -11.91 -15.28
CA VAL A 293 -8.79 -10.47 -15.36
C VAL A 293 -7.86 -10.05 -14.22
N LEU A 294 -7.07 -8.99 -14.41
CA LEU A 294 -6.31 -8.41 -13.31
C LEU A 294 -7.20 -7.59 -12.37
N PRO A 295 -7.21 -7.86 -11.06
CA PRO A 295 -7.98 -7.07 -10.10
C PRO A 295 -7.44 -5.64 -9.97
N THR A 296 -8.34 -4.66 -10.12
CA THR A 296 -8.08 -3.21 -10.07
C THR A 296 -9.06 -2.55 -9.07
N GLN A 297 -8.96 -1.24 -8.83
CA GLN A 297 -9.95 -0.52 -8.02
C GLN A 297 -11.32 -0.43 -8.69
N GLU A 298 -11.38 -0.56 -10.02
CA GLU A 298 -12.61 -0.55 -10.81
C GLU A 298 -13.15 -1.95 -11.09
N THR A 299 -12.31 -2.99 -10.94
CA THR A 299 -12.64 -4.39 -11.23
C THR A 299 -12.30 -5.26 -10.04
N LEU A 300 -13.34 -5.68 -9.31
CA LEU A 300 -13.22 -6.59 -8.18
C LEU A 300 -13.47 -8.03 -8.65
N VAL A 301 -12.62 -8.95 -8.20
CA VAL A 301 -12.79 -10.38 -8.47
C VAL A 301 -13.15 -11.09 -7.19
N LEU A 302 -14.26 -11.82 -7.21
CA LEU A 302 -14.69 -12.70 -6.12
C LEU A 302 -14.42 -14.13 -6.54
N GLU A 303 -13.42 -14.75 -5.93
CA GLU A 303 -13.03 -16.11 -6.19
C GLU A 303 -13.63 -17.03 -5.14
N ARG A 304 -14.25 -18.12 -5.58
CA ARG A 304 -14.78 -19.15 -4.71
C ARG A 304 -14.04 -20.46 -4.93
N PHE A 305 -13.47 -21.00 -3.87
CA PHE A 305 -12.82 -22.32 -3.90
C PHE A 305 -13.22 -23.15 -2.68
N PHE A 306 -12.94 -24.45 -2.74
CA PHE A 306 -13.16 -25.38 -1.64
C PHE A 306 -11.80 -25.78 -1.08
N ASP A 307 -11.66 -25.73 0.24
CA ASP A 307 -10.47 -26.22 0.91
C ASP A 307 -10.48 -27.76 1.01
N GLU A 308 -9.37 -28.34 1.46
CA GLU A 308 -9.21 -29.79 1.61
C GLU A 308 -10.19 -30.42 2.61
N SER A 309 -10.73 -29.61 3.53
CA SER A 309 -11.76 -30.05 4.48
C SER A 309 -13.19 -30.00 3.90
N GLY A 310 -13.34 -29.54 2.66
CA GLY A 310 -14.63 -29.31 2.00
C GLY A 310 -15.31 -28.01 2.43
N GLY A 311 -14.62 -27.15 3.19
CA GLY A 311 -15.07 -25.81 3.54
C GLY A 311 -15.08 -24.91 2.32
N MET A 312 -16.15 -24.11 2.15
CA MET A 312 -16.24 -23.13 1.08
C MET A 312 -15.56 -21.83 1.52
N GLN A 313 -14.57 -21.39 0.75
CA GLN A 313 -13.86 -20.15 0.96
C GLN A 313 -14.21 -19.15 -0.15
N LEU A 314 -14.38 -17.88 0.24
CA LEU A 314 -14.62 -16.77 -0.67
C LEU A 314 -13.50 -15.74 -0.49
N VAL A 315 -12.73 -15.49 -1.56
CA VAL A 315 -11.65 -14.51 -1.59
C VAL A 315 -12.07 -13.32 -2.43
N LEU A 316 -11.94 -12.12 -1.85
CA LEU A 316 -12.14 -10.85 -2.54
C LEU A 316 -10.79 -10.27 -2.94
N HIS A 317 -10.50 -10.29 -4.25
CA HIS A 317 -9.33 -9.64 -4.81
C HIS A 317 -9.63 -8.16 -5.04
N ALA A 318 -9.19 -7.31 -4.11
CA ALA A 318 -9.44 -5.88 -4.14
C ALA A 318 -8.18 -5.08 -3.73
N PRO A 319 -7.56 -4.32 -4.63
CA PRO A 319 -6.31 -3.61 -4.35
C PRO A 319 -6.50 -2.28 -3.59
N PHE A 320 -7.53 -2.12 -2.75
CA PHE A 320 -7.76 -0.89 -1.96
C PHE A 320 -6.88 -0.76 -0.71
N GLY A 321 -6.18 -1.83 -0.31
CA GLY A 321 -5.42 -1.86 0.93
C GLY A 321 -6.26 -2.16 2.17
N SER A 322 -5.59 -2.40 3.30
CA SER A 322 -6.23 -2.99 4.48
C SER A 322 -7.26 -2.07 5.16
N ARG A 323 -7.16 -0.75 5.02
CA ARG A 323 -8.14 0.20 5.60
C ARG A 323 -9.55 -0.03 5.08
N VAL A 324 -9.66 -0.23 3.77
CA VAL A 324 -10.93 -0.48 3.08
C VAL A 324 -11.27 -1.96 3.14
N ASN A 325 -10.31 -2.84 2.86
CA ASN A 325 -10.56 -4.29 2.81
C ASN A 325 -11.02 -4.86 4.16
N LYS A 326 -10.57 -4.33 5.30
CA LYS A 326 -11.08 -4.71 6.62
C LYS A 326 -12.56 -4.38 6.79
N ALA A 327 -13.01 -3.22 6.29
CA ALA A 327 -14.41 -2.83 6.34
C ALA A 327 -15.29 -3.77 5.50
N TRP A 328 -14.80 -4.17 4.32
CA TRP A 328 -15.44 -5.21 3.50
C TRP A 328 -15.53 -6.54 4.26
N GLY A 329 -14.44 -7.00 4.88
CA GLY A 329 -14.44 -8.23 5.67
C GLY A 329 -15.49 -8.21 6.78
N LEU A 330 -15.58 -7.12 7.54
CA LEU A 330 -16.60 -6.96 8.59
C LEU A 330 -18.03 -6.95 8.03
N ALA A 331 -18.26 -6.25 6.92
CA ALA A 331 -19.58 -6.13 6.31
C ALA A 331 -20.06 -7.44 5.70
N LEU A 332 -19.17 -8.18 5.02
CA LEU A 332 -19.48 -9.45 4.38
C LEU A 332 -19.67 -10.57 5.40
N ARG A 333 -18.84 -10.61 6.47
CA ARG A 333 -18.99 -11.60 7.54
C ARG A 333 -20.38 -11.56 8.17
N LYS A 334 -20.96 -10.38 8.36
CA LYS A 334 -22.33 -10.24 8.90
C LYS A 334 -23.43 -10.76 7.96
N ARG A 335 -23.16 -10.88 6.66
CA ARG A 335 -24.16 -11.30 5.65
C ARG A 335 -24.10 -12.78 5.30
N PHE A 336 -22.95 -13.41 5.50
CA PHE A 336 -22.72 -14.82 5.18
C PHE A 336 -22.61 -15.72 6.42
N CYS A 337 -22.68 -15.14 7.63
CA CYS A 337 -22.90 -15.83 8.90
C CYS A 337 -24.33 -15.60 9.36
#